data_AF-A0A427U2R7-F1
#
_entry.id   AF-A0A427U2R7-F1
#
_cell.length_a   1.000
_cell.length_b   1.000
_cell.length_c   1.000
_cell.angle_alpha   90.00
_cell.angle_beta   90.00
_cell.angle_gamma   90.00
#
_symmetry.space_group_name_H-M   'P 1'
#
loop_
_entity.id
_entity.type
_entity.pdbx_description
1 polymer ?
#
loop_
_entity_poly.entity_id
_entity_poly.type
_entity_poly.pdbx_seq_one_letter_code
_entity_poly.pdbx_strand_id
1 'polypeptide(L)'
;MLLTPEENTFIKQLIALRKRKEERLQIRWNKLDEEQINCKNERQIAYQLWSESRELLVISEHPQQPLSRNELNQLLSDRRSQYAQERARAEKIDYWDRRVEQLDTEKAELVRQKSVLIKGQEKLKGVLNE
;
A
#
# COMPACT_ATOMS: atom_id res chain seq x y z
N MET A 1 0.04 -22.86 42.52
CA MET A 1 0.15 -24.35 42.52
C MET A 1 1.50 -24.64 41.88
N LEU A 2 2.38 -25.46 42.45
CA LEU A 2 3.71 -25.63 41.85
C LEU A 2 3.61 -26.43 40.54
N LEU A 3 3.98 -25.80 39.42
CA LEU A 3 4.03 -26.43 38.10
C LEU A 3 5.01 -27.60 38.09
N THR A 4 4.63 -28.70 37.46
CA THR A 4 5.50 -29.84 37.22
C THR A 4 6.65 -29.48 36.25
N PRO A 5 7.77 -30.23 36.25
CA PRO A 5 8.87 -30.00 35.32
C PRO A 5 8.45 -30.06 33.83
N GLU A 6 7.49 -30.92 33.50
CA GLU A 6 6.94 -31.07 32.16
C GLU A 6 6.12 -29.85 31.75
N GLU A 7 5.23 -29.36 32.62
CA GLU A 7 4.46 -28.13 32.40
C GLU A 7 5.38 -26.91 32.23
N ASN A 8 6.42 -26.80 33.07
CA ASN A 8 7.42 -25.74 32.94
C ASN A 8 8.16 -25.80 31.59
N THR A 9 8.48 -26.99 31.11
CA THR A 9 9.15 -27.19 29.82
C THR A 9 8.22 -26.81 28.68
N PHE A 10 6.95 -27.23 28.75
CA PHE A 10 5.93 -26.91 27.76
C PHE A 10 5.67 -25.40 27.67
N ILE A 11 5.54 -24.71 28.81
CA ILE A 11 5.36 -23.26 28.83
C ILE A 11 6.57 -22.53 28.22
N LYS A 12 7.80 -22.97 28.52
CA LYS A 12 9.01 -22.40 27.90
C LYS A 12 9.00 -22.57 26.37
N GLN A 13 8.56 -23.72 25.87
CA GLN A 13 8.40 -23.96 24.43
C GLN A 13 7.35 -23.03 23.81
N LEU A 14 6.21 -22.82 24.48
CA LEU A 14 5.18 -21.88 24.03
C LEU A 14 5.71 -20.44 23.95
N ILE A 15 6.50 -20.00 24.93
CA ILE A 15 7.16 -18.70 24.91
C ILE A 15 8.12 -18.58 23.71
N ALA A 16 8.92 -19.62 23.45
CA ALA A 16 9.85 -19.63 22.31
C ALA A 16 9.12 -19.57 20.96
N LEU A 17 8.06 -20.38 20.78
CA LEU A 17 7.22 -20.35 19.57
C LEU A 17 6.59 -18.97 19.36
N ARG A 18 6.15 -18.32 20.44
CA ARG A 18 5.59 -16.97 20.38
C ARG A 18 6.62 -15.94 19.95
N LYS A 19 7.83 -15.94 20.52
CA LYS A 19 8.91 -15.01 20.11
C LYS A 19 9.19 -15.10 18.61
N ARG A 20 9.30 -16.33 18.08
CA ARG A 20 9.45 -16.57 16.63
C ARG A 20 8.27 -16.04 15.80
N LYS A 21 7.06 -16.03 16.36
CA LYS A 21 5.88 -15.46 15.69
C LYS A 21 5.93 -13.92 15.71
N GLU A 22 6.36 -13.31 16.82
CA GLU A 22 6.56 -11.86 16.90
C GLU A 22 7.62 -11.36 15.93
N GLU A 23 8.75 -12.05 15.83
CA GLU A 23 9.82 -11.74 14.86
C GLU A 23 9.28 -11.77 13.42
N ARG A 24 8.51 -12.81 13.07
CA ARG A 24 7.88 -12.92 11.74
C ARG A 24 6.89 -11.79 11.47
N LEU A 25 6.08 -11.41 12.46
CA LEU A 25 5.16 -10.27 12.32
C LEU A 25 5.92 -8.96 12.16
N GLN A 26 7.02 -8.77 12.89
CA GLN A 26 7.85 -7.57 12.79
C GLN A 26 8.52 -7.47 11.41
N ILE A 27 9.04 -8.57 10.88
CA ILE A 27 9.60 -8.62 9.52
C ILE A 27 8.53 -8.26 8.49
N ARG A 28 7.33 -8.84 8.62
CA ARG A 28 6.22 -8.52 7.71
C ARG A 28 5.76 -7.06 7.84
N TRP A 29 5.74 -6.52 9.05
CA TRP A 29 5.44 -5.11 9.30
C TRP A 29 6.43 -4.20 8.58
N ASN A 30 7.73 -4.44 8.75
CA ASN A 30 8.78 -3.63 8.12
C ASN A 30 8.64 -3.64 6.59
N LYS A 31 8.39 -4.82 6.01
CA LYS A 31 8.16 -4.96 4.56
C LYS A 31 6.95 -4.15 4.09
N LEU A 32 5.81 -4.23 4.79
CA LEU A 32 4.64 -3.44 4.46
C LEU A 32 4.87 -1.93 4.65
N ASP A 33 5.76 -1.56 5.56
CA ASP A 33 6.15 -0.16 5.77
C ASP A 33 6.95 0.40 4.61
N GLU A 34 7.96 -0.33 4.16
CA GLU A 34 8.73 -0.03 2.95
C GLU A 34 7.82 0.02 1.70
N GLU A 35 6.92 -0.96 1.54
CA GLU A 35 5.96 -0.97 0.44
C GLU A 35 5.03 0.25 0.48
N GLN A 36 4.59 0.69 1.66
CA GLN A 36 3.73 1.87 1.78
C GLN A 36 4.47 3.17 1.42
N ILE A 37 5.73 3.30 1.82
CA ILE A 37 6.57 4.45 1.44
C ILE A 37 6.71 4.49 -0.08
N ASN A 38 7.07 3.36 -0.70
CA ASN A 38 7.22 3.26 -2.14
C ASN A 38 5.89 3.57 -2.86
N CYS A 39 4.78 3.02 -2.37
CA CYS A 39 3.46 3.26 -2.94
C CYS A 39 3.07 4.75 -2.88
N LYS A 40 3.37 5.45 -1.78
CA LYS A 40 3.11 6.90 -1.65
C LYS A 40 3.95 7.72 -2.62
N ASN A 41 5.22 7.35 -2.81
CA ASN A 41 6.10 8.01 -3.77
C ASN A 41 5.61 7.81 -5.21
N GLU A 42 5.29 6.57 -5.60
CA GLU A 42 4.77 6.25 -6.93
C GLU A 42 3.42 6.92 -7.21
N ARG A 43 2.55 6.99 -6.19
CA ARG A 43 1.31 7.76 -6.24
C ARG A 43 1.58 9.22 -6.54
N GLN A 44 2.49 9.85 -5.80
CA GLN A 44 2.84 11.27 -6.01
C GLN A 44 3.37 11.53 -7.42
N ILE A 45 4.25 10.66 -7.93
CA ILE A 45 4.77 10.75 -9.30
C ILE A 45 3.62 10.62 -10.32
N ALA A 46 2.70 9.67 -10.11
CA ALA A 46 1.55 9.50 -10.99
C ALA A 46 0.65 10.75 -11.01
N TYR A 47 0.39 11.36 -9.85
CA TYR A 47 -0.34 12.63 -9.75
C TYR A 47 0.35 13.77 -10.50
N GLN A 48 1.67 13.91 -10.37
CA GLN A 48 2.43 14.94 -11.09
C GLN A 48 2.31 14.77 -12.60
N LEU A 49 2.56 13.55 -13.11
CA LEU A 49 2.44 13.24 -14.53
C LEU A 49 1.01 13.46 -15.06
N TRP A 50 -0.01 13.11 -14.27
CA TRP A 50 -1.39 13.36 -14.64
C TRP A 50 -1.69 14.86 -14.71
N SER A 51 -1.23 15.64 -13.73
CA SER A 51 -1.39 17.11 -13.71
C SER A 51 -0.77 17.75 -14.95
N GLU A 52 0.47 17.39 -15.30
CA GLU A 52 1.14 17.85 -16.53
C GLU A 52 0.33 17.50 -17.78
N SER A 53 -0.21 16.27 -17.84
CA SER A 53 -1.05 15.84 -18.97
C SER A 53 -2.34 16.67 -19.09
N ARG A 54 -2.92 17.04 -17.95
CA ARG A 54 -4.12 17.90 -17.88
C ARG A 54 -3.79 19.32 -18.33
N GLU A 55 -2.66 19.88 -17.92
CA GLU A 55 -2.22 21.21 -18.35
C GLU A 55 -2.03 21.28 -19.88
N LEU A 56 -1.41 20.27 -20.49
CA LEU A 56 -1.25 20.20 -21.95
C LEU A 56 -2.58 20.16 -22.71
N LEU A 57 -3.62 19.54 -22.13
CA LEU A 57 -4.96 19.55 -22.71
C LEU A 57 -5.63 20.93 -22.60
N VAL A 58 -5.34 21.68 -21.53
CA VAL A 58 -5.89 23.03 -21.30
C VAL A 58 -5.21 24.09 -22.17
N ILE A 59 -3.91 23.97 -22.45
CA ILE A 59 -3.13 24.89 -23.31
C ILE A 59 -3.45 24.69 -24.81
N SER A 60 -4.66 24.24 -25.12
CA SER A 60 -5.09 23.92 -26.47
C SER A 60 -5.39 25.18 -27.29
N GLU A 61 -4.35 25.79 -27.86
CA GLU A 61 -4.50 26.93 -28.76
C GLU A 61 -5.48 26.62 -29.89
N HIS A 62 -6.44 27.53 -30.08
CA HIS A 62 -7.35 27.46 -31.21
C HIS A 62 -6.63 27.95 -32.45
N PRO A 63 -6.67 27.20 -33.57
CA PRO A 63 -6.04 27.64 -34.80
C PRO A 63 -6.66 28.97 -35.24
N GLN A 64 -5.83 30.00 -35.38
CA GLN A 64 -6.27 31.34 -35.79
C GLN A 64 -6.61 31.43 -37.29
N GLN A 65 -6.27 30.40 -38.06
CA GLN A 65 -6.54 30.29 -39.49
C GLN A 65 -7.38 29.03 -39.78
N PRO A 66 -8.19 29.04 -40.86
CA PRO A 66 -8.91 27.86 -41.29
C PRO A 66 -7.94 26.71 -41.60
N LEU A 67 -8.16 25.57 -40.96
CA LEU A 67 -7.38 24.35 -41.22
C LEU A 67 -7.88 23.65 -42.47
N SER A 68 -6.97 23.07 -43.25
CA SER A 68 -7.32 22.06 -44.24
C SER A 68 -7.88 20.80 -43.56
N ARG A 69 -8.59 19.97 -44.34
CA ARG A 69 -9.15 18.71 -43.84
C ARG A 69 -8.09 17.78 -43.23
N ASN A 70 -6.89 17.73 -43.82
CA ASN A 70 -5.82 16.87 -43.33
C ASN A 70 -5.24 17.39 -42.01
N GLU A 71 -5.02 18.70 -41.89
CA GLU A 71 -4.55 19.33 -40.66
C GLU A 71 -5.57 19.17 -39.53
N LEU A 72 -6.86 19.32 -39.82
CA LEU A 72 -7.93 19.06 -38.86
C LEU A 72 -7.93 17.60 -38.38
N ASN A 73 -7.81 16.65 -39.29
CA ASN A 73 -7.77 15.22 -38.93
C ASN A 73 -6.55 14.87 -38.07
N GLN A 74 -5.38 15.45 -38.39
CA GLN A 74 -4.17 15.27 -37.58
C GLN A 74 -4.37 15.84 -36.17
N LEU A 75 -4.88 17.07 -36.06
CA LEU A 75 -5.15 17.70 -34.76
C LEU A 75 -6.15 16.89 -33.93
N LEU A 76 -7.22 16.36 -34.55
CA LEU A 76 -8.18 15.49 -33.86
C LEU A 76 -7.55 14.18 -33.40
N SER A 77 -6.66 13.59 -34.19
CA SER A 77 -5.92 12.38 -33.83
C SER A 77 -5.00 12.63 -32.63
N ASP A 78 -4.23 13.73 -32.67
CA ASP A 78 -3.30 14.11 -31.61
C ASP A 78 -4.06 14.40 -30.30
N ARG A 79 -5.21 15.08 -30.38
CA ARG A 79 -6.09 15.30 -29.22
C ARG A 79 -6.60 13.99 -28.63
N ARG A 80 -7.08 13.06 -29.46
CA ARG A 80 -7.52 11.74 -28.97
C ARG A 80 -6.40 11.00 -28.27
N SER A 81 -5.18 11.06 -28.82
CA SER A 81 -3.99 10.47 -28.19
C SER A 81 -3.69 11.09 -26.83
N GLN A 82 -3.71 12.43 -26.73
CA GLN A 82 -3.51 13.15 -25.47
C GLN A 82 -4.56 12.79 -24.41
N TYR A 83 -5.84 12.73 -24.78
CA TYR A 83 -6.91 12.30 -23.86
C TYR A 83 -6.74 10.84 -23.42
N ALA A 84 -6.33 9.94 -24.31
CA ALA A 84 -6.06 8.56 -23.95
C ALA A 84 -4.90 8.43 -22.96
N GLN A 85 -3.83 9.22 -23.16
CA GLN A 85 -2.69 9.25 -22.24
C GLN A 85 -3.08 9.83 -20.87
N GLU A 86 -3.85 10.91 -20.85
CA GLU A 86 -4.34 11.53 -19.61
C GLU A 86 -5.18 10.54 -18.79
N ARG A 87 -6.10 9.85 -19.47
CA ARG A 87 -6.94 8.82 -18.84
C ARG A 87 -6.13 7.65 -18.29
N ALA A 88 -5.14 7.16 -19.03
CA ALA A 88 -4.26 6.10 -18.55
C ALA A 88 -3.46 6.53 -17.31
N ARG A 89 -3.05 7.80 -17.24
CA ARG A 89 -2.39 8.37 -16.05
C ARG A 89 -3.35 8.47 -14.86
N ALA A 90 -4.61 8.86 -15.09
CA ALA A 90 -5.65 8.87 -14.06
C ALA A 90 -5.93 7.45 -13.52
N GLU A 91 -6.04 6.44 -14.39
CA GLU A 91 -6.23 5.04 -13.99
C GLU A 91 -5.04 4.52 -13.14
N LYS A 92 -3.81 4.98 -13.43
CA LYS A 92 -2.63 4.65 -12.62
C LYS A 92 -2.70 5.25 -11.22
N ILE A 93 -3.28 6.45 -11.07
CA ILE A 93 -3.54 7.06 -9.76
C ILE A 93 -4.53 6.20 -8.97
N ASP A 94 -5.66 5.83 -9.57
CA ASP A 94 -6.69 5.00 -8.94
C ASP A 94 -6.11 3.65 -8.47
N TYR A 95 -5.22 3.06 -9.26
CA TYR A 95 -4.51 1.85 -8.88
C TYR A 95 -3.69 2.05 -7.60
N TRP A 96 -2.92 3.14 -7.52
CA TRP A 96 -2.10 3.42 -6.34
C TRP A 96 -2.94 3.77 -5.11
N ASP A 97 -4.05 4.50 -5.28
CA ASP A 97 -4.99 4.79 -4.20
C ASP A 97 -5.55 3.48 -3.60
N ARG A 98 -6.00 2.54 -4.45
CA ARG A 98 -6.44 1.21 -3.99
C ARG A 98 -5.32 0.42 -3.32
N ARG A 99 -4.08 0.51 -3.82
CA ARG A 99 -2.95 -0.21 -3.22
C ARG A 99 -2.61 0.33 -1.83
N VAL A 100 -2.72 1.65 -1.61
CA VAL A 100 -2.57 2.25 -0.27
C VAL A 100 -3.61 1.70 0.70
N GLU A 101 -4.89 1.66 0.31
CA GLU A 101 -5.96 1.12 1.14
C GLU A 101 -5.76 -0.37 1.51
N GLN A 102 -5.28 -1.17 0.54
CA GLN A 102 -4.92 -2.57 0.78
C GLN A 102 -3.80 -2.70 1.82
N LEU A 103 -2.74 -1.90 1.67
CA LEU A 103 -1.61 -1.90 2.61
C LEU A 103 -2.04 -1.49 4.02
N ASP A 104 -2.94 -0.50 4.15
CA ASP A 104 -3.49 -0.08 5.44
C ASP A 104 -4.31 -1.21 6.09
N THR A 105 -5.10 -1.94 5.29
CA THR A 105 -5.86 -3.11 5.76
C THR A 105 -4.92 -4.22 6.24
N GLU A 106 -3.87 -4.53 5.48
CA GLU A 106 -2.88 -5.53 5.88
C GLU A 106 -2.14 -5.15 7.17
N LYS A 107 -1.76 -3.87 7.32
CA LYS A 107 -1.13 -3.37 8.55
C LYS A 107 -2.08 -3.46 9.75
N ALA A 108 -3.36 -3.10 9.59
CA ALA A 108 -4.36 -3.24 10.65
C ALA A 108 -4.49 -4.70 11.12
N GLU A 109 -4.46 -5.66 10.19
CA GLU A 109 -4.48 -7.08 10.54
C GLU A 109 -3.21 -7.51 11.31
N LEU A 110 -2.02 -7.00 10.95
CA LEU A 110 -0.81 -7.25 11.73
C LEU A 110 -0.91 -6.70 13.16
N VAL A 111 -1.47 -5.49 13.33
CA VAL A 111 -1.73 -4.91 14.66
C VAL A 111 -2.67 -5.81 15.46
N ARG A 112 -3.74 -6.31 14.83
CA ARG A 112 -4.67 -7.25 15.46
C ARG A 112 -3.94 -8.51 15.92
N GLN A 113 -3.13 -9.11 15.05
CA GLN A 113 -2.34 -10.30 15.39
C GLN A 113 -1.34 -10.05 16.53
N LYS A 114 -0.67 -8.89 16.54
CA LYS A 114 0.23 -8.48 17.62
C LYS A 114 -0.51 -8.34 18.95
N SER A 115 -1.71 -7.75 18.95
CA SER A 115 -2.53 -7.61 20.15
C SER A 115 -2.92 -8.97 20.76
N VAL A 116 -3.23 -9.96 19.92
CA VAL A 116 -3.56 -11.32 20.37
C VAL A 116 -2.34 -11.99 21.01
N LEU A 117 -1.15 -11.78 20.45
CA LEU A 117 0.08 -12.31 21.04
C LEU A 117 0.40 -11.69 22.40
N ILE A 118 0.20 -10.38 22.57
CA ILE A 118 0.39 -9.69 23.85
C ILE A 118 -0.56 -10.25 24.91
N LYS A 119 -1.86 -10.38 24.59
CA LYS A 119 -2.84 -10.99 25.51
C LYS A 119 -2.47 -12.43 25.87
N GLY A 120 -1.95 -13.20 24.91
CA GLY A 120 -1.43 -14.54 25.17
C GLY A 120 -0.23 -14.54 26.13
N GLN A 121 0.64 -13.52 26.06
CA GLN A 121 1.77 -13.35 26.97
C GLN A 121 1.34 -13.16 28.41
N GLU A 122 0.38 -12.26 28.62
CA GLU A 122 -0.08 -11.88 29.95
C GLU A 122 -0.67 -13.12 30.65
N LYS A 123 -1.43 -13.93 29.90
CA LYS A 123 -1.94 -15.22 30.40
C LYS A 123 -0.82 -16.20 30.76
N LEU A 124 0.17 -16.40 29.87
CA LEU A 124 1.28 -17.32 30.13
C LEU A 124 2.17 -16.84 31.30
N LYS A 125 2.35 -15.53 31.47
CA LYS A 125 3.06 -14.95 32.62
C LYS A 125 2.27 -15.14 33.92
N GLY A 126 0.95 -14.97 33.89
CA GLY A 126 0.08 -15.24 35.05
C GLY A 126 0.26 -16.67 35.55
N VAL A 127 0.17 -17.65 34.65
CA VAL A 127 0.33 -19.08 34.99
C VAL A 127 1.73 -19.42 35.54
N LEU A 128 2.78 -18.72 35.10
CA LEU A 128 4.14 -18.95 35.60
C LEU A 128 4.42 -18.28 36.96
N ASN A 129 3.66 -17.25 37.31
CA ASN A 129 3.85 -16.46 38.53
C ASN A 129 2.89 -16.87 39.67
N GLU A 130 1.88 -17.71 39.40
CA GLU A 130 0.94 -18.34 40.34
C GLU A 130 1.35 -19.77 40.75
#